data_AF-A0A7T4WLG6-F1
#
_entry.id   AF-A0A7T4WLG6-F1
#
_cell.length_a   1.000
_cell.length_b   1.000
_cell.length_c   1.000
_cell.angle_alpha   90.00
_cell.angle_beta   90.00
_cell.angle_gamma   90.00
#
_symmetry.space_group_name_H-M   'P 1'
#
loop_
_entity.id
_entity.type
_entity.pdbx_description
1 polymer ?
#
loop_
_entity_poly.entity_id
_entity_poly.type
_entity_poly.pdbx_seq_one_letter_code
_entity_poly.pdbx_strand_id
1 'polypeptide(L)'
;MFPVLLLAAILENSRVHVKLRRRRWYRGIVVLVMAAGLIGLITCFFAFMTDESDTTAQDVAALFTWIAFPIVVAGVFFELIAIVATQETQDEEDERAKAAQPGRAALLRAALRGRLD
;
A
#
# COMPACT_ATOMS: atom_id res chain seq x y z
N MET A 1 -14.53 -10.40 -6.93
CA MET A 1 -13.45 -9.41 -7.20
C MET A 1 -12.95 -8.71 -5.94
N PHE A 2 -13.83 -8.23 -5.05
CA PHE A 2 -13.42 -7.55 -3.81
C PHE A 2 -12.41 -8.30 -2.91
N PRO A 3 -12.47 -9.64 -2.72
CA PRO A 3 -11.47 -10.35 -1.92
C PRO A 3 -10.06 -10.22 -2.50
N VAL A 4 -9.93 -10.27 -3.83
CA VAL A 4 -8.64 -10.16 -4.53
C VAL A 4 -8.09 -8.75 -4.41
N LEU A 5 -8.95 -7.72 -4.55
CA LEU A 5 -8.55 -6.32 -4.41
C LEU A 5 -8.14 -5.97 -2.97
N LEU A 6 -8.88 -6.48 -1.97
CA LEU A 6 -8.51 -6.35 -0.57
C LEU A 6 -7.17 -7.05 -0.27
N LEU A 7 -6.99 -8.28 -0.78
CA LEU A 7 -5.73 -9.00 -0.62
C LEU A 7 -4.56 -8.25 -1.25
N ALA A 8 -4.76 -7.72 -2.47
CA ALA A 8 -3.77 -6.91 -3.17
C ALA A 8 -3.40 -5.67 -2.35
N ALA A 9 -4.39 -4.89 -1.88
CA ALA A 9 -4.15 -3.72 -1.05
C ALA A 9 -3.41 -4.05 0.26
N ILE A 10 -3.73 -5.18 0.91
CA ILE A 10 -3.02 -5.62 2.13
C ILE A 10 -1.56 -5.99 1.82
N LEU A 11 -1.32 -6.77 0.75
CA LEU A 11 0.02 -7.17 0.33
C LEU A 11 0.85 -5.97 -0.10
N GLU A 12 0.26 -5.03 -0.81
CA GLU A 12 0.92 -3.82 -1.33
C GLU A 12 1.26 -2.83 -0.22
N ASN A 13 0.38 -2.65 0.77
CA ASN A 13 0.65 -1.79 1.93
C ASN A 13 1.86 -2.27 2.75
N SER A 14 2.22 -3.55 2.69
CA SER A 14 3.43 -4.08 3.33
C SER A 14 4.73 -3.65 2.62
N ARG A 15 4.64 -3.29 1.32
CA ARG A 15 5.78 -2.88 0.47
C ARG A 15 6.06 -1.38 0.51
N VAL A 16 5.14 -0.57 1.04
CA VAL A 16 5.29 0.89 1.12
C VAL A 16 6.26 1.29 2.22
N HIS A 17 7.11 2.29 1.95
CA HIS A 17 8.11 2.76 2.90
C HIS A 17 7.47 3.18 4.22
N VAL A 18 8.11 2.80 5.33
CA VAL A 18 7.67 3.18 6.68
C VAL A 18 7.49 4.71 6.86
N LYS A 19 8.31 5.54 6.19
CA LYS A 19 8.20 7.01 6.23
C LYS A 19 6.87 7.49 5.62
N LEU A 20 6.46 6.93 4.48
CA LEU A 20 5.20 7.29 3.81
C LEU A 20 4.00 6.71 4.58
N ARG A 21 4.11 5.46 5.04
CA ARG A 21 3.08 4.76 5.84
C ARG A 21 2.75 5.45 7.18
N ARG A 22 3.67 6.29 7.68
CA ARG A 22 3.49 7.04 8.95
C ARG A 22 2.73 8.36 8.75
N ARG A 23 2.55 8.85 7.52
CA ARG A 23 1.80 10.08 7.26
C ARG A 23 0.30 9.88 7.54
N ARG A 24 -0.31 10.85 8.24
CA ARG A 24 -1.73 10.77 8.65
C ARG A 24 -2.68 10.69 7.45
N TRP A 25 -2.40 11.44 6.38
CA TRP A 25 -3.23 11.44 5.17
C TRP A 25 -3.19 10.08 4.46
N TYR A 26 -2.03 9.44 4.38
CA TYR A 26 -1.87 8.12 3.76
C TYR A 26 -2.64 7.06 4.53
N ARG A 27 -2.55 7.05 5.86
CA ARG A 27 -3.35 6.17 6.71
C ARG A 27 -4.85 6.36 6.49
N GLY A 28 -5.31 7.61 6.32
CA GLY A 28 -6.71 7.90 6.02
C GLY A 28 -7.18 7.25 4.72
N ILE A 29 -6.37 7.36 3.65
CA ILE A 29 -6.66 6.73 2.35
C ILE A 29 -6.71 5.21 2.49
N VAL A 30 -5.69 4.58 3.08
CA VAL A 30 -5.64 3.13 3.26
C VAL A 30 -6.85 2.63 4.06
N VAL A 31 -7.21 3.30 5.16
CA VAL A 31 -8.38 2.95 5.97
C VAL A 31 -9.67 3.09 5.16
N LEU A 32 -9.80 4.14 4.36
CA LEU A 32 -10.96 4.36 3.50
C LEU A 32 -11.10 3.27 2.44
N VAL A 33 -10.00 2.87 1.79
CA VAL A 33 -9.97 1.79 0.79
C VAL A 33 -10.33 0.45 1.43
N MET A 34 -9.75 0.15 2.59
CA MET A 34 -10.06 -1.07 3.35
C MET A 34 -11.52 -1.11 3.79
N ALA A 35 -12.04 0.00 4.32
CA ALA A 35 -13.43 0.11 4.74
C ALA A 35 -14.40 -0.05 3.55
N ALA A 36 -14.13 0.63 2.44
CA ALA A 36 -14.93 0.49 1.21
C ALA A 36 -14.90 -0.94 0.65
N GLY A 37 -13.73 -1.57 0.65
CA GLY A 37 -13.58 -2.97 0.24
C GLY A 37 -14.33 -3.93 1.15
N LEU A 38 -14.30 -3.71 2.47
CA LEU A 38 -15.00 -4.53 3.45
C LEU A 38 -16.52 -4.36 3.33
N ILE A 39 -17.00 -3.13 3.15
CA ILE A 39 -18.41 -2.85 2.90
C ILE A 39 -18.86 -3.58 1.63
N GLY A 40 -18.14 -3.40 0.51
CA GLY A 40 -18.46 -4.08 -0.75
C GLY A 40 -18.46 -5.60 -0.64
N LEU A 41 -17.55 -6.18 0.15
CA LEU A 41 -17.54 -7.62 0.45
C LEU A 41 -18.80 -8.05 1.20
N ILE A 42 -19.18 -7.30 2.25
CA ILE A 42 -20.36 -7.58 3.07
C ILE A 42 -21.63 -7.47 2.22
N THR A 43 -21.79 -6.41 1.42
CA THR A 43 -22.96 -6.28 0.54
C THR A 43 -23.04 -7.40 -0.48
N CYS A 44 -21.89 -7.81 -1.04
CA CYS A 44 -21.85 -8.91 -1.99
C CYS A 44 -22.24 -10.25 -1.33
N PHE A 45 -21.84 -10.46 -0.07
CA PHE A 45 -22.24 -11.63 0.71
C PHE A 45 -23.73 -11.62 1.06
N PHE A 46 -24.27 -10.47 1.47
CA PHE A 46 -25.70 -10.32 1.75
C PHE A 46 -26.55 -10.55 0.50
N ALA A 47 -26.16 -9.97 -0.64
CA ALA A 47 -26.85 -10.17 -1.91
C ALA A 47 -26.89 -11.64 -2.35
N PHE A 48 -25.85 -12.41 -2.02
CA PHE A 48 -25.81 -13.86 -2.27
C PHE A 48 -26.72 -14.66 -1.34
N MET A 49 -26.95 -14.18 -0.11
CA MET A 49 -27.75 -14.87 0.91
C MET A 49 -29.24 -14.51 0.83
N THR A 50 -29.59 -13.37 0.21
CA THR A 50 -30.98 -12.96 -0.03
C THR A 50 -31.59 -13.72 -1.20
N ASP A 51 -32.81 -14.21 -1.01
CA ASP A 51 -33.57 -14.93 -2.03
C ASP A 51 -33.85 -14.02 -3.24
N GLU A 52 -33.86 -14.57 -4.46
CA GLU A 52 -34.00 -13.81 -5.73
C GLU A 52 -35.31 -13.01 -5.82
N SER A 53 -36.27 -13.32 -4.96
CA SER A 53 -37.58 -12.65 -4.90
C SER A 53 -37.54 -11.26 -4.25
N ASP A 54 -36.49 -10.91 -3.50
CA ASP A 54 -36.37 -9.61 -2.83
C ASP A 54 -35.52 -8.63 -3.67
N THR A 55 -36.14 -8.13 -4.74
CA THR A 55 -35.52 -7.22 -5.72
C THR A 55 -35.01 -5.93 -5.09
N THR A 56 -35.67 -5.44 -4.05
CA THR A 56 -35.27 -4.23 -3.31
C THR A 56 -33.92 -4.37 -2.61
N ALA A 57 -33.63 -5.53 -2.02
CA ALA A 57 -32.34 -5.77 -1.37
C ALA A 57 -31.20 -5.88 -2.40
N GLN A 58 -31.47 -6.48 -3.56
CA GLN A 58 -30.51 -6.61 -4.64
C GLN A 58 -30.15 -5.25 -5.26
N ASP A 59 -31.13 -4.37 -5.51
CA ASP A 59 -30.88 -3.04 -6.08
C ASP A 59 -30.01 -2.17 -5.16
N VAL A 60 -30.27 -2.20 -3.86
CA VAL A 60 -29.47 -1.48 -2.87
C VAL A 60 -28.05 -2.03 -2.82
N ALA A 61 -27.88 -3.35 -2.82
CA ALA A 61 -26.57 -3.99 -2.84
C ALA A 61 -25.79 -3.65 -4.12
N ALA A 62 -26.45 -3.63 -5.28
CA ALA A 62 -25.86 -3.24 -6.55
C ALA A 62 -25.34 -1.79 -6.52
N LEU A 63 -26.14 -0.86 -5.99
CA LEU A 63 -25.76 0.56 -5.88
C LEU A 63 -24.53 0.75 -4.98
N PHE A 64 -24.50 0.13 -3.79
CA PHE A 64 -23.34 0.19 -2.90
C PHE A 64 -22.09 -0.42 -3.55
N THR A 65 -22.26 -1.55 -4.25
CA THR A 65 -21.16 -2.19 -4.96
C THR A 65 -20.60 -1.29 -6.06
N TRP A 66 -21.48 -0.58 -6.77
CA TRP A 66 -21.10 0.32 -7.85
C TRP A 66 -20.35 1.58 -7.38
N ILE A 67 -20.61 2.04 -6.15
CA ILE A 67 -19.87 3.14 -5.53
C ILE A 67 -18.56 2.63 -4.90
N ALA A 68 -18.60 1.48 -4.22
CA ALA A 68 -17.43 0.92 -3.55
C ALA A 68 -16.35 0.48 -4.55
N PHE A 69 -16.74 -0.05 -5.71
CA PHE A 69 -15.82 -0.51 -6.73
C PHE A 69 -14.82 0.56 -7.21
N PRO A 70 -15.23 1.73 -7.74
CA PRO A 70 -14.30 2.77 -8.18
C PRO A 70 -13.45 3.32 -7.04
N ILE A 71 -13.97 3.40 -5.81
CA ILE A 71 -13.19 3.83 -4.64
C ILE A 71 -12.03 2.87 -4.39
N VAL A 72 -12.30 1.56 -4.39
CA VAL A 72 -11.27 0.53 -4.18
C VAL A 72 -10.27 0.53 -5.33
N VAL A 73 -10.73 0.63 -6.58
CA VAL A 73 -9.85 0.66 -7.77
C VAL A 73 -8.95 1.89 -7.75
N ALA A 74 -9.49 3.09 -7.49
CA ALA A 74 -8.70 4.31 -7.39
C ALA A 74 -7.73 4.26 -6.21
N GLY A 75 -8.15 3.66 -5.09
CA GLY A 75 -7.31 3.39 -3.93
C GLY A 75 -6.09 2.52 -4.23
N VAL A 76 -6.31 1.37 -4.86
CA VAL A 76 -5.24 0.46 -5.28
C VAL A 76 -4.31 1.13 -6.29
N PHE A 77 -4.87 1.85 -7.27
CA PHE A 77 -4.04 2.59 -8.23
C PHE A 77 -3.16 3.65 -7.55
N PHE A 78 -3.70 4.33 -6.55
CA PHE A 78 -2.94 5.28 -5.73
C PHE A 78 -1.85 4.59 -4.91
N GLU A 79 -2.12 3.43 -4.32
CA GLU A 79 -1.12 2.62 -3.61
C GLU A 79 0.02 2.19 -4.53
N LEU A 80 -0.27 1.76 -5.76
CA LEU A 80 0.74 1.42 -6.77
C LEU A 80 1.64 2.61 -7.10
N ILE A 81 1.07 3.80 -7.32
CA ILE A 81 1.86 5.03 -7.55
C ILE A 81 2.76 5.33 -6.34
N ALA A 82 2.21 5.19 -5.13
CA ALA A 82 2.97 5.41 -3.90
C ALA A 82 4.13 4.42 -3.73
N ILE A 83 3.98 3.17 -4.18
CA ILE A 83 5.03 2.16 -4.22
C ILE A 83 6.12 2.56 -5.22
N VAL A 84 5.74 2.93 -6.46
CA VAL A 84 6.71 3.34 -7.48
C VAL A 84 7.52 4.55 -7.02
N ALA A 85 6.84 5.58 -6.50
CA ALA A 85 7.51 6.76 -5.94
C ALA A 85 8.41 6.42 -4.75
N THR A 86 8.04 5.41 -3.95
CA THR A 86 8.89 4.93 -2.86
C THR A 86 10.18 4.29 -3.38
N GLN A 87 10.09 3.45 -4.42
CA GLN A 87 11.25 2.74 -4.97
C GLN A 87 12.28 3.72 -5.52
N GLU A 88 11.85 4.74 -6.28
CA GLU A 88 12.75 5.78 -6.79
C GLU A 88 13.47 6.53 -5.64
N THR A 89 12.77 6.85 -4.56
CA THR A 89 13.40 7.52 -3.41
C THR A 89 14.36 6.62 -2.62
N GLN A 90 14.12 5.30 -2.57
CA GLN A 90 15.03 4.36 -1.93
C GLN A 90 16.31 4.19 -2.73
N ASP A 91 16.20 4.09 -4.06
CA ASP A 91 17.35 4.00 -4.95
C ASP A 91 18.24 5.26 -4.82
N GLU A 92 17.63 6.45 -4.76
CA GLU A 92 18.36 7.69 -4.48
C GLU A 92 19.03 7.73 -3.09
N GLU A 93 18.34 7.26 -2.03
CA GLU A 93 18.92 7.20 -0.68
C GLU A 93 20.10 6.22 -0.61
N ASP A 94 20.00 5.07 -1.29
CA ASP A 94 21.05 4.05 -1.36
C ASP A 94 22.28 4.51 -2.17
N GLU A 95 22.07 5.21 -3.27
CA GLU A 95 23.15 5.82 -4.06
C GLU A 95 23.92 6.88 -3.25
N ARG A 96 23.19 7.76 -2.53
CA ARG A 96 23.81 8.76 -1.64
C ARG A 96 24.56 8.10 -0.49
N ALA A 97 24.03 7.02 0.09
CA ALA A 97 24.71 6.27 1.15
C ALA A 97 26.01 5.60 0.65
N LYS A 98 26.02 5.05 -0.57
CA LYS A 98 27.22 4.50 -1.22
C LYS A 98 28.25 5.60 -1.52
N ALA A 99 27.80 6.75 -2.03
CA ALA A 99 28.66 7.91 -2.29
C ALA A 99 29.21 8.56 -1.00
N ALA A 100 28.55 8.38 0.15
CA ALA A 100 29.00 8.87 1.45
C ALA A 100 29.96 7.91 2.20
N GLN A 101 30.18 6.69 1.70
CA GLN A 101 31.15 5.74 2.28
C GLN A 101 32.64 5.87 1.90
N PRO A 102 33.16 6.78 1.03
CA PRO A 102 34.58 6.80 0.68
C PRO A 102 35.49 7.10 1.90
N GLY A 103 34.95 7.72 2.96
CA GLY A 103 35.67 7.96 4.20
C GLY A 103 35.90 6.71 5.08
N ARG A 104 35.03 5.69 5.03
CA ARG A 104 35.19 4.48 5.89
C ARG A 104 36.32 3.58 5.41
N ALA A 105 36.48 3.44 4.09
CA ALA A 105 37.62 2.73 3.51
C ALA A 105 38.94 3.46 3.80
N ALA A 106 38.93 4.79 3.79
CA ALA A 106 40.09 5.60 4.17
C ALA A 106 40.42 5.48 5.67
N LEU A 107 39.41 5.48 6.55
CA LEU A 107 39.57 5.27 8.00
C LEU A 107 40.06 3.86 8.34
N LEU A 108 39.56 2.83 7.66
CA LEU A 108 40.06 1.46 7.83
C LEU A 108 41.52 1.32 7.38
N ARG A 109 41.91 1.94 6.27
CA ARG A 109 43.31 1.98 5.82
C ARG A 109 44.20 2.75 6.79
N ALA A 110 43.73 3.87 7.34
CA ALA A 110 44.47 4.64 8.35
C ALA A 110 44.64 3.85 9.65
N ALA A 111 43.59 3.18 10.13
CA ALA A 111 43.63 2.35 11.33
C ALA A 111 44.53 1.10 11.17
N LEU A 112 44.58 0.52 9.96
CA LEU A 112 45.48 -0.60 9.65
C LEU A 112 46.95 -0.16 9.56
N ARG A 113 47.24 1.06 9.10
CA ARG A 113 48.61 1.62 9.13
C ARG A 113 49.10 1.94 10.53
N GLY A 114 48.24 2.51 11.40
CA GLY A 114 48.63 2.86 12.77
C GLY A 114 48.81 1.67 13.74
N ARG A 115 48.62 0.43 13.28
CA ARG A 115 48.83 -0.79 14.07
C ARG A 115 50.13 -1.54 13.73
N LEU A 116 50.91 -1.06 12.77
CA LEU A 116 52.13 -1.71 12.27
C LEU A 116 53.44 -1.04 12.74
N ASP A 117 53.35 0.04 13.50
CA ASP A 117 54.48 0.66 14.23
C ASP A 117 54.39 0.31 15.72
#